data_AF-A0A7W0V1U7-F1
#
_entry.id   AF-A0A7W0V1U7-F1
#
_cell.length_a   1.000
_cell.length_b   1.000
_cell.length_c   1.000
_cell.angle_alpha   90.00
_cell.angle_beta   90.00
_cell.angle_gamma   90.00
#
_symmetry.space_group_name_H-M   'P 1'
#
loop_
_entity.id
_entity.type
_entity.pdbx_description
1 polymer ?
#
loop_
_entity_poly.entity_id
_entity_poly.type
_entity_poly.pdbx_seq_one_letter_code
_entity_poly.pdbx_strand_id
1 'polypeptide(L)'
;MSEQPTVSDASTARDLDQPQARLAYSIIQTLLEHTRVTSDLVALMAQVLDEDTTKALTATPQWAAYLDSRRAMKQAQTHIEKFAQVMTEFSGNDEVASDE
;
A
#
# COMPACT_ATOMS: atom_id res chain seq x y z
N MET A 1 8.38 0.62 -47.01
CA MET A 1 9.08 1.47 -46.05
C MET A 1 8.27 2.75 -45.94
N SER A 2 7.53 3.07 -44.89
CA SER A 2 7.46 2.48 -43.56
C SER A 2 6.08 2.78 -42.98
N GLU A 3 5.39 1.77 -42.47
CA GLU A 3 4.36 1.96 -41.46
C GLU A 3 5.08 2.44 -40.19
N GLN A 4 4.73 3.63 -39.70
CA GLN A 4 5.02 4.02 -38.32
C GLN A 4 3.68 4.08 -37.59
N PRO A 5 3.41 3.18 -36.63
CA PRO A 5 2.25 3.32 -35.77
C PRO A 5 2.55 4.48 -34.81
N THR A 6 1.69 5.49 -34.84
CA THR A 6 1.72 6.58 -33.88
C THR A 6 1.35 6.03 -32.50
N VAL A 7 2.30 6.20 -31.59
CA VAL A 7 2.22 5.96 -30.15
C VAL A 7 0.96 6.62 -29.61
N SER A 8 -0.06 5.84 -29.28
CA SER A 8 -1.24 6.30 -28.56
C SER A 8 -1.70 5.23 -27.58
N ASP A 9 -0.83 4.88 -26.65
CA ASP A 9 -1.16 4.00 -25.52
C ASP A 9 -0.54 4.52 -24.21
N ALA A 10 -0.65 5.84 -24.00
CA ALA A 10 -0.13 6.51 -22.80
C ALA A 10 -1.18 7.38 -22.07
N SER A 11 -2.46 7.33 -22.48
CA SER A 11 -3.53 8.18 -21.93
C SER A 11 -4.55 7.44 -21.05
N THR A 12 -4.51 6.12 -20.92
CA THR A 12 -5.44 5.34 -20.07
C THR A 12 -5.06 5.32 -18.58
N ALA A 13 -3.94 5.93 -18.19
CA ALA A 13 -3.46 5.97 -16.80
C ALA A 13 -4.01 7.13 -15.97
N ARG A 14 -4.91 7.97 -16.51
CA ARG A 14 -5.44 9.16 -15.83
C ARG A 14 -6.96 9.18 -15.86
N ASP A 15 -7.56 8.44 -14.93
CA ASP A 15 -8.76 8.84 -14.18
C ASP A 15 -9.30 7.60 -13.47
N LEU A 16 -8.77 7.31 -12.29
CA LEU A 16 -9.50 6.48 -11.35
C LEU A 16 -10.72 7.28 -10.93
N ASP A 17 -11.92 6.78 -11.24
CA ASP A 17 -13.14 7.43 -10.76
C ASP A 17 -13.13 7.49 -9.22
N GLN A 18 -13.75 8.53 -8.65
CA GLN A 18 -13.73 8.76 -7.20
C GLN A 18 -14.23 7.54 -6.39
N PRO A 19 -15.26 6.79 -6.82
CA PRO A 19 -15.65 5.53 -6.19
C PRO A 19 -14.56 4.45 -6.21
N GLN A 20 -13.86 4.24 -7.32
CA GLN A 20 -12.76 3.29 -7.47
C GLN A 20 -11.58 3.69 -6.60
N ALA A 21 -11.26 4.98 -6.49
CA ALA A 21 -10.20 5.48 -5.62
C ALA A 21 -10.52 5.20 -4.13
N ARG A 22 -11.77 5.41 -3.70
CA ARG A 22 -12.22 5.08 -2.33
C ARG A 22 -12.20 3.57 -2.06
N LEU A 23 -12.64 2.77 -3.04
CA LEU A 23 -12.61 1.32 -2.93
C LEU A 23 -11.17 0.81 -2.81
N ALA A 24 -10.28 1.25 -3.69
CA ALA A 24 -8.87 0.90 -3.66
C ALA A 24 -8.24 1.28 -2.30
N TYR A 25 -8.51 2.49 -1.80
CA TYR A 25 -8.05 2.91 -0.48
C TYR A 25 -8.52 1.96 0.63
N SER A 26 -9.81 1.61 0.67
CA SER A 26 -10.36 0.72 1.70
C SER A 26 -9.77 -0.70 1.65
N ILE A 27 -9.55 -1.25 0.45
CA ILE A 27 -8.92 -2.56 0.26
C ILE A 27 -7.50 -2.52 0.80
N ILE A 28 -6.72 -1.51 0.40
CA ILE A 28 -5.33 -1.43 0.80
C ILE A 28 -5.20 -1.17 2.30
N GLN A 29 -6.06 -0.32 2.89
CA GLN A 29 -6.09 -0.10 4.34
C GLN A 29 -6.41 -1.38 5.11
N THR A 30 -7.35 -2.19 4.63
CA THR A 30 -7.68 -3.49 5.23
C THR A 30 -6.48 -4.44 5.17
N LEU A 31 -5.75 -4.48 4.05
CA LEU A 31 -4.56 -5.30 3.91
C LEU A 31 -3.44 -4.86 4.85
N LEU A 32 -3.23 -3.55 5.01
CA LEU A 32 -2.24 -3.01 5.95
C LEU A 32 -2.58 -3.35 7.40
N GLU A 33 -3.85 -3.24 7.79
CA GLU A 33 -4.30 -3.61 9.13
C GLU A 33 -4.10 -5.11 9.38
N HIS A 34 -4.44 -5.95 8.41
CA HIS A 34 -4.18 -7.39 8.49
C HIS A 34 -2.68 -7.68 8.69
N THR A 35 -1.78 -6.99 7.98
CA THR A 35 -0.33 -7.12 8.18
C THR A 35 0.12 -6.72 9.59
N ARG A 36 -0.51 -5.72 10.20
CA ARG A 36 -0.23 -5.31 11.58
C ARG A 36 -0.59 -6.42 12.56
N VAL A 37 -1.80 -6.98 12.47
CA VAL A 37 -2.26 -8.08 13.33
C VAL A 37 -1.33 -9.29 13.21
N THR A 38 -0.89 -9.63 12.00
CA THR A 38 0.07 -10.72 11.79
C THR A 38 1.43 -10.43 12.43
N SER A 39 1.88 -9.18 12.43
CA SER A 39 3.13 -8.78 13.10
C SER A 39 3.01 -8.88 14.62
N ASP A 40 1.87 -8.50 15.19
CA ASP A 40 1.60 -8.65 16.62
C ASP A 40 1.55 -10.13 17.01
N LEU A 41 0.97 -10.99 16.18
CA LEU A 41 0.99 -12.44 16.37
C LEU A 41 2.42 -13.00 16.36
N VAL A 42 3.29 -12.54 15.45
CA VAL A 42 4.71 -12.93 15.44
C VAL A 42 5.40 -12.50 16.74
N ALA A 43 5.10 -11.30 17.26
CA ALA A 43 5.65 -10.84 18.52
C ALA A 43 5.17 -11.68 19.72
N LEU A 44 3.91 -12.14 19.70
CA LEU A 44 3.39 -13.07 20.70
C LEU A 44 4.04 -14.46 20.59
N MET A 45 4.21 -14.98 19.37
CA MET A 45 4.93 -16.24 19.15
C MET A 45 6.35 -16.17 19.69
N ALA A 46 7.06 -15.05 19.50
CA ALA A 46 8.41 -14.86 20.04
C ALA A 46 8.48 -14.88 21.59
N GLN A 47 7.37 -14.59 22.30
CA GLN A 47 7.31 -14.70 23.76
C GLN A 47 7.14 -16.15 24.22
N VAL A 48 6.60 -17.01 23.36
CA VAL A 48 6.31 -18.42 23.66
C VAL A 48 7.48 -19.32 23.25
N LEU A 49 8.24 -18.93 22.22
CA LEU A 49 9.43 -19.65 21.78
C LEU A 49 10.59 -19.47 22.78
N ASP A 50 11.37 -20.54 22.95
CA ASP A 50 12.63 -20.45 23.68
C ASP A 50 13.69 -19.65 22.90
N GLU A 51 14.76 -19.26 23.60
CA GLU A 51 15.81 -18.40 23.05
C GLU A 51 16.53 -19.05 21.85
N ASP A 52 16.79 -20.36 21.92
CA ASP A 52 17.48 -21.10 20.86
C ASP A 52 16.62 -21.20 19.59
N THR A 53 15.32 -21.48 19.74
CA THR A 53 14.37 -21.52 18.62
C THR A 53 14.17 -20.14 18.01
N THR A 54 14.10 -19.09 18.84
CA THR A 54 14.05 -17.71 18.35
C THR A 54 15.30 -17.36 17.54
N LYS A 55 16.48 -17.72 18.06
CA LYS A 55 17.76 -17.48 17.37
C LYS A 55 17.84 -18.23 16.04
N ALA A 56 17.43 -19.49 16.00
CA ALA A 56 17.37 -20.28 14.78
C ALA A 56 16.40 -19.66 13.76
N LEU A 57 15.21 -19.21 14.20
CA LEU A 57 14.22 -18.57 13.34
C LEU A 57 14.77 -17.26 12.74
N THR A 58 15.42 -16.42 13.54
CA THR A 58 15.97 -15.13 13.06
C THR A 58 17.14 -15.29 12.08
N ALA A 59 17.79 -16.46 12.05
CA ALA A 59 18.86 -16.77 11.10
C ALA A 59 18.32 -17.26 9.74
N THR A 60 17.01 -17.51 9.62
CA THR A 60 16.42 -17.98 8.37
C THR A 60 16.29 -16.88 7.32
N PRO A 61 16.41 -17.20 6.02
CA PRO A 61 16.16 -16.22 4.97
C PRO A 61 14.71 -15.71 4.95
N GLN A 62 13.77 -16.51 5.45
CA GLN A 62 12.36 -16.12 5.60
C GLN A 62 12.20 -14.96 6.59
N TRP A 63 13.00 -14.93 7.66
CA TRP A 63 13.00 -13.82 8.61
C TRP A 63 13.48 -12.51 7.98
N ALA A 64 14.55 -12.56 7.19
CA ALA A 64 15.02 -11.40 6.44
C ALA A 64 13.95 -10.88 5.46
N ALA A 65 13.33 -11.78 4.70
CA ALA A 65 12.23 -11.44 3.79
C ALA A 65 11.03 -10.82 4.52
N TYR A 66 10.69 -11.33 5.71
CA TYR A 66 9.65 -10.74 6.57
C TYR A 66 10.01 -9.31 7.01
N LEU A 67 11.25 -9.07 7.46
CA LEU A 67 11.69 -7.74 7.89
C LEU A 67 11.66 -6.72 6.74
N ASP A 68 12.06 -7.13 5.54
CA ASP A 68 12.01 -6.28 4.35
C ASP A 68 10.58 -5.99 3.91
N SER A 69 9.72 -7.01 3.89
CA SER A 69 8.28 -6.84 3.65
C SER A 69 7.67 -5.86 4.66
N ARG A 70 8.01 -5.98 5.95
CA ARG A 70 7.54 -5.07 7.00
C ARG A 70 7.97 -3.62 6.74
N ARG A 71 9.19 -3.40 6.25
CA ARG A 71 9.68 -2.05 5.89
C ARG A 71 8.92 -1.50 4.69
N ALA A 72 8.73 -2.29 3.64
CA ALA A 72 7.97 -1.91 2.45
C ALA A 72 6.51 -1.56 2.79
N MET A 73 5.87 -2.33 3.68
CA MET A 73 4.49 -2.07 4.11
C MET A 73 4.32 -0.76 4.89
N LYS A 74 5.28 -0.41 5.74
CA LYS A 74 5.28 0.91 6.41
C LYS A 74 5.39 2.07 5.41
N GLN A 75 6.22 1.91 4.38
CA GLN A 75 6.34 2.90 3.31
C GLN A 75 5.04 2.99 2.50
N ALA A 76 4.44 1.85 2.16
CA ALA A 76 3.15 1.79 1.48
C ALA A 76 2.08 2.55 2.27
N GLN A 77 1.95 2.30 3.58
CA GLN A 77 1.03 3.03 4.46
C GLN A 77 1.20 4.55 4.33
N THR A 78 2.45 5.03 4.39
CA THR A 78 2.75 6.47 4.27
C THR A 78 2.32 7.02 2.90
N HIS A 79 2.52 6.25 1.83
CA HIS A 79 2.11 6.66 0.48
C HIS A 79 0.59 6.70 0.33
N ILE A 80 -0.11 5.75 0.95
CA ILE A 80 -1.58 5.67 0.91
C ILE A 80 -2.23 6.80 1.70
N GLU A 81 -1.68 7.14 2.87
CA GLU A 81 -2.14 8.29 3.67
C GLU A 81 -1.99 9.59 2.87
N LYS A 82 -0.82 9.80 2.23
CA LYS A 82 -0.60 10.95 1.34
C LYS A 82 -1.55 10.96 0.14
N PHE A 83 -1.75 9.81 -0.49
CA PHE A 83 -2.66 9.68 -1.63
C PHE A 83 -4.10 10.04 -1.23
N ALA A 84 -4.57 9.55 -0.08
CA ALA A 84 -5.91 9.85 0.43
C ALA A 84 -6.08 11.34 0.76
N GLN A 85 -5.05 11.97 1.33
CA GLN A 85 -5.05 13.40 1.59
C GLN A 85 -5.21 14.20 0.28
N VAL A 86 -4.38 13.90 -0.72
CA VAL A 86 -4.44 14.55 -2.04
C VAL A 86 -5.81 14.36 -2.70
N MET A 87 -6.36 13.15 -2.68
CA MET A 87 -7.70 12.86 -3.22
C MET A 87 -8.81 13.67 -2.53
N THR A 88 -8.68 13.90 -1.22
CA THR A 88 -9.63 14.71 -0.45
C THR A 88 -9.55 16.19 -0.83
N GLU A 89 -8.33 16.71 -0.98
CA GLU A 89 -8.08 18.10 -1.40
C GLU A 89 -8.61 18.38 -2.82
N PHE A 90 -8.40 17.46 -3.76
CA PHE A 90 -8.98 17.57 -5.12
C PHE A 90 -10.51 17.51 -5.10
N SER A 91 -11.10 16.59 -4.31
CA SER A 91 -12.56 16.44 -4.24
C SER A 91 -13.27 17.64 -3.61
N GLY A 92 -12.60 18.38 -2.71
CA GLY A 92 -13.16 19.58 -2.09
C GLY A 92 -13.03 20.85 -2.92
N ASN A 93 -12.17 20.85 -3.95
CA ASN A 93 -11.92 22.03 -4.79
C ASN A 93 -12.84 22.11 -6.03
N ASP A 94 -13.47 21.00 -6.43
CA ASP A 94 -14.43 20.96 -7.54
C ASP A 94 -15.83 21.50 -7.18
N GLU A 95 -16.20 21.55 -5.89
CA GLU A 95 -17.51 22.09 -5.45
C GLU A 95 -17.62 23.62 -5.51
N VAL A 96 -16.50 24.36 -5.61
CA VAL A 96 -16.50 25.84 -5.52
C VAL A 96 -16.56 26.52 -6.90
N ALA A 97 -16.40 25.76 -8.00
CA ALA A 97 -16.30 26.33 -9.36
C ALA A 97 -17.62 26.35 -10.15
N SER A 98 -18.77 26.01 -9.53
CA SER A 98 -20.07 25.89 -10.22
C SER A 98 -21.08 27.03 -9.95
N ASP A 99 -20.72 28.02 -9.14
CA ASP A 99 -21.56 29.20 -8.85
C ASP A 99 -20.87 30.50 -9.35
N GLU A 100 -20.75 30.69 -10.66
CA GLU A 100 -20.61 32.03 -11.30
C GLU A 100 -21.40 32.11 -12.61
#